data_AF-A0A925WVH8-F1
#
_entry.id   AF-A0A925WVH8-F1
#
_cell.length_a   1.000
_cell.length_b   1.000
_cell.length_c   1.000
_cell.angle_alpha   90.00
_cell.angle_beta   90.00
_cell.angle_gamma   90.00
#
_symmetry.space_group_name_H-M   'P 1'
#
loop_
_entity.id
_entity.type
_entity.pdbx_description
1 polymer ?
#
loop_
_entity_poly.entity_id
_entity_poly.type
_entity_poly.pdbx_seq_one_letter_code
_entity_poly.pdbx_strand_id
1 'polypeptide(L)'
;MGDPIWVDYDCVTAVDTPEKLAAMTRSGRHLVLRFPVLTADERAALIASLSAALGDHAVFDSGGPNHSWVTVLPVVARSRILERRAPIFHALAEYKRLCATLAEQYTSGTLSGEWQASEHGDHCCFLNRRTGQRVEAPLTGEADPGRVDPYFLALFLRSTAGFESVAELVTNDFHDVDRMLRIVADGLEPGDDR
;
A
#
# COMPACT_ATOMS: atom_id res chain seq x y z
N MET A 1 -9.95 5.75 10.33
CA MET A 1 -10.80 5.17 9.27
C MET A 1 -12.21 5.07 9.82
N GLY A 2 -13.24 5.52 9.09
CA GLY A 2 -14.63 5.42 9.56
C GLY A 2 -15.17 3.98 9.45
N ASP A 3 -16.28 3.71 10.13
CA ASP A 3 -16.91 2.38 10.11
C ASP A 3 -17.22 1.92 8.68
N PRO A 4 -17.06 0.62 8.37
CA PRO A 4 -17.44 0.08 7.07
C PRO A 4 -18.90 0.39 6.74
N ILE A 5 -19.19 0.54 5.45
CA ILE A 5 -20.56 0.43 4.94
C ILE A 5 -20.77 -1.04 4.59
N TRP A 6 -21.81 -1.66 5.15
CA TRP A 6 -22.13 -3.06 4.89
C TRP A 6 -23.31 -3.13 3.92
N VAL A 7 -23.19 -3.96 2.89
CA VAL A 7 -24.27 -4.21 1.93
C VAL A 7 -24.39 -5.70 1.69
N ASP A 8 -25.60 -6.22 1.84
CA ASP A 8 -25.92 -7.62 1.61
C ASP A 8 -26.45 -7.81 0.19
N TYR A 9 -25.92 -8.83 -0.49
CA TYR A 9 -26.38 -9.26 -1.80
C TYR A 9 -26.66 -10.76 -1.79
N ASP A 10 -27.75 -11.18 -2.44
CA ASP A 10 -28.10 -12.59 -2.54
C ASP A 10 -27.16 -13.36 -3.49
N CYS A 11 -26.63 -12.69 -4.52
CA CYS A 11 -25.71 -13.28 -5.49
C CYS A 11 -24.89 -12.21 -6.25
N VAL A 12 -23.89 -12.64 -7.02
CA VAL A 12 -22.98 -11.74 -7.76
C VAL A 12 -23.67 -10.89 -8.83
N THR A 13 -24.75 -11.39 -9.43
CA THR A 13 -25.49 -10.65 -10.48
C THR A 13 -26.42 -9.57 -9.90
N ALA A 14 -26.66 -9.59 -8.60
CA ALA A 14 -27.44 -8.58 -7.89
C ALA A 14 -26.59 -7.38 -7.42
N VAL A 15 -25.26 -7.44 -7.59
CA VAL A 15 -24.35 -6.38 -7.17
C VAL A 15 -24.65 -5.08 -7.90
N ASP A 16 -24.73 -3.98 -7.16
CA ASP A 16 -24.95 -2.66 -7.73
C ASP A 16 -23.88 -2.28 -8.76
N THR A 17 -24.25 -1.40 -9.69
CA THR A 17 -23.35 -0.85 -10.71
C THR A 17 -22.10 -0.20 -10.08
N PRO A 18 -20.93 -0.24 -10.74
CA PRO A 18 -19.71 0.41 -10.26
C PRO A 18 -19.89 1.88 -9.87
N GLU A 19 -20.70 2.64 -10.62
CA GLU A 19 -20.96 4.07 -10.34
C GLU A 19 -21.65 4.26 -8.99
N LYS A 20 -22.58 3.36 -8.64
CA LYS A 20 -23.30 3.37 -7.36
C LYS A 20 -22.37 2.95 -6.22
N LEU A 21 -21.58 1.89 -6.40
CA LEU A 21 -20.57 1.46 -5.42
C LEU A 21 -19.54 2.56 -5.14
N ALA A 22 -19.06 3.24 -6.19
CA ALA A 22 -18.17 4.39 -6.07
C ALA A 22 -18.84 5.56 -5.33
N ALA A 23 -20.11 5.84 -5.62
CA ALA A 23 -20.86 6.88 -4.92
C ALA A 23 -20.98 6.62 -3.41
N MET A 24 -21.16 5.35 -3.01
CA MET A 24 -21.28 4.96 -1.60
C MET A 24 -19.98 5.16 -0.82
N THR A 25 -18.83 5.12 -1.49
CA THR A 25 -17.52 5.20 -0.84
C THR A 25 -16.88 6.60 -0.87
N ARG A 26 -17.57 7.61 -1.43
CA ARG A 26 -17.05 9.00 -1.57
C ARG A 26 -16.61 9.67 -0.27
N SER A 27 -17.14 9.26 0.89
CA SER A 27 -16.76 9.81 2.18
C SER A 27 -15.45 9.22 2.74
N GLY A 28 -14.65 8.52 1.92
CA GLY A 28 -13.45 7.80 2.36
C GLY A 28 -13.76 6.55 3.21
N ARG A 29 -15.02 6.10 3.23
CA ARG A 29 -15.43 4.86 3.89
C ARG A 29 -15.26 3.71 2.91
N HIS A 30 -14.79 2.57 3.41
CA HIS A 30 -14.80 1.34 2.64
C HIS A 30 -16.17 0.68 2.70
N LEU A 31 -16.45 -0.10 1.68
CA LEU A 31 -17.70 -0.81 1.48
C LEU A 31 -17.41 -2.31 1.52
N VAL A 32 -18.17 -3.05 2.31
CA VAL A 32 -18.06 -4.51 2.42
C VAL A 32 -19.31 -5.14 1.82
N LEU A 33 -19.11 -5.89 0.74
CA LEU A 33 -20.14 -6.63 0.03
C LEU A 33 -20.23 -8.02 0.64
N ARG A 34 -21.35 -8.33 1.27
CA ARG A 34 -21.59 -9.63 1.91
C ARG A 34 -22.51 -10.47 1.08
N PHE A 35 -22.15 -11.74 0.98
CA PHE A 35 -22.93 -12.75 0.28
C PHE A 35 -23.18 -13.94 1.21
N PRO A 36 -24.31 -14.65 1.07
CA PRO A 36 -24.54 -15.90 1.80
C PRO A 36 -23.46 -16.95 1.47
N VAL A 37 -23.18 -17.13 0.17
CA VAL A 37 -22.18 -18.06 -0.34
C VAL A 37 -21.57 -17.47 -1.62
N LEU A 38 -20.24 -17.49 -1.71
CA LEU A 38 -19.50 -17.30 -2.95
C LEU A 38 -18.48 -18.42 -3.10
N THR A 39 -18.51 -19.09 -4.24
CA THR A 39 -17.41 -19.96 -4.66
C THR A 39 -16.13 -19.14 -4.87
N ALA A 40 -14.98 -19.80 -4.86
CA ALA A 40 -13.70 -19.14 -5.11
C ALA A 40 -13.66 -18.47 -6.50
N ASP A 41 -14.21 -19.14 -7.53
CA ASP A 41 -14.24 -18.63 -8.90
C ASP A 41 -15.17 -17.43 -9.06
N GLU A 42 -16.38 -17.46 -8.47
CA GLU A 42 -17.29 -16.31 -8.47
C GLU A 42 -16.67 -15.11 -7.77
N ARG A 43 -15.99 -15.34 -6.65
CA ARG A 43 -15.30 -14.29 -5.89
C ARG A 43 -14.16 -13.68 -6.70
N ALA A 44 -13.31 -14.51 -7.30
CA ALA A 44 -12.22 -14.04 -8.14
C ALA A 44 -12.73 -13.23 -9.35
N ALA A 45 -13.78 -13.73 -10.02
CA ALA A 45 -14.42 -13.03 -11.13
C ALA A 45 -15.02 -11.69 -10.71
N LEU A 46 -15.72 -11.64 -9.57
CA LEU A 46 -16.29 -10.40 -9.02
C LEU A 46 -15.20 -9.38 -8.69
N ILE A 47 -14.14 -9.80 -8.00
CA ILE A 47 -13.00 -8.93 -7.65
C ILE A 47 -12.35 -8.38 -8.92
N ALA A 48 -12.11 -9.23 -9.93
CA ALA A 48 -11.49 -8.80 -11.19
C ALA A 48 -12.38 -7.80 -11.95
N SER A 49 -13.68 -8.08 -12.05
CA SER A 49 -14.65 -7.20 -12.72
C SER A 49 -14.74 -5.83 -12.03
N LEU A 50 -14.88 -5.81 -10.71
CA LEU A 50 -14.97 -4.57 -9.94
C LEU A 50 -13.65 -3.79 -9.96
N SER A 51 -12.50 -4.46 -9.88
CA SER A 51 -11.18 -3.81 -9.97
C SER A 51 -10.97 -3.12 -11.31
N ALA A 52 -11.46 -3.72 -12.39
CA ALA A 52 -11.38 -3.13 -13.73
C ALA A 52 -12.31 -1.90 -13.88
N ALA A 53 -13.48 -1.91 -13.23
CA ALA A 53 -14.45 -0.83 -13.34
C ALA A 53 -14.21 0.32 -12.34
N LEU A 54 -13.67 0.02 -11.16
CA LEU A 54 -13.47 0.97 -10.07
C LEU A 54 -12.00 1.42 -10.03
N GLY A 55 -11.66 2.28 -10.98
CA GLY A 55 -10.26 2.67 -11.24
C GLY A 55 -9.50 3.18 -10.03
N ASP A 56 -10.15 3.91 -9.11
CA ASP A 56 -9.55 4.49 -7.89
C ASP A 56 -9.96 3.77 -6.59
N HIS A 57 -10.23 2.47 -6.70
CA HIS A 57 -10.51 1.60 -5.56
C HIS A 57 -9.58 0.38 -5.56
N ALA A 58 -9.25 -0.09 -4.37
CA ALA A 58 -8.77 -1.44 -4.17
C ALA A 58 -9.98 -2.36 -3.92
N VAL A 59 -10.03 -3.49 -4.62
CA VAL A 59 -11.06 -4.52 -4.42
C VAL A 59 -10.38 -5.83 -4.06
N PHE A 60 -10.77 -6.42 -2.93
CA PHE A 60 -10.09 -7.62 -2.41
C PHE A 60 -11.01 -8.48 -1.55
N ASP A 61 -10.63 -9.75 -1.38
CA ASP A 61 -11.28 -10.66 -0.44
C ASP A 61 -10.96 -10.24 0.99
N SER A 62 -12.01 -10.02 1.77
CA SER A 62 -11.93 -9.64 3.19
C SER A 62 -12.62 -10.65 4.12
N GLY A 63 -13.29 -11.65 3.55
CA GLY A 63 -14.02 -12.65 4.31
C GLY A 63 -13.20 -13.91 4.61
N GLY A 64 -12.14 -14.14 3.84
CA GLY A 64 -11.26 -15.29 4.02
C GLY A 64 -12.03 -16.62 3.83
N PRO A 65 -11.59 -17.71 4.47
CA PRO A 65 -12.17 -19.04 4.26
C PRO A 65 -13.58 -19.19 4.84
N ASN A 66 -13.96 -18.33 5.80
CA ASN A 66 -15.19 -18.50 6.59
C ASN A 66 -16.30 -17.55 6.18
N HIS A 67 -16.00 -16.52 5.38
CA HIS A 67 -16.99 -15.53 4.96
C HIS A 67 -16.86 -15.21 3.48
N SER A 68 -18.00 -14.91 2.87
CA SER A 68 -18.08 -14.49 1.47
C SER A 68 -18.17 -12.97 1.42
N TRP A 69 -17.07 -12.28 1.75
CA TRP A 69 -17.02 -10.82 1.83
C TRP A 69 -15.99 -10.25 0.86
N VAL A 70 -16.41 -9.29 0.05
CA VAL A 70 -15.52 -8.52 -0.85
C VAL A 70 -15.50 -7.08 -0.37
N THR A 71 -14.32 -6.53 -0.12
CA THR A 71 -14.16 -5.13 0.27
C THR A 71 -13.82 -4.28 -0.95
N VAL A 72 -14.50 -3.13 -1.06
CA VAL A 72 -14.22 -2.05 -1.99
C VAL A 72 -13.73 -0.85 -1.17
N LEU A 73 -12.46 -0.51 -1.32
CA LEU A 73 -11.76 0.50 -0.54
C LEU A 73 -11.33 1.65 -1.46
N PRO A 74 -11.76 2.91 -1.23
CA PRO A 74 -11.17 4.06 -1.89
C PRO A 74 -9.67 4.12 -1.63
N VAL A 75 -8.91 4.36 -2.67
CA VAL A 75 -7.46 4.54 -2.62
C VAL A 75 -7.08 5.84 -3.32
N VAL A 76 -5.83 6.27 -3.12
CA VAL A 76 -5.29 7.46 -3.76
C VAL A 76 -5.53 7.45 -5.28
N ALA A 77 -6.08 8.56 -5.77
CA ALA A 77 -6.42 8.70 -7.18
C ALA A 77 -5.16 8.65 -8.07
N ARG A 78 -5.26 7.99 -9.23
CA ARG A 78 -4.12 7.85 -10.17
C ARG A 78 -3.51 9.20 -10.56
N SER A 79 -4.35 10.21 -10.82
CA SER A 79 -3.88 11.56 -11.18
C SER A 79 -2.99 12.17 -10.10
N ARG A 80 -3.37 12.06 -8.82
CA ARG A 80 -2.60 12.58 -7.69
C ARG A 80 -1.25 11.90 -7.51
N ILE A 81 -1.16 10.62 -7.87
CA ILE A 81 0.11 9.88 -7.90
C ILE A 81 0.99 10.42 -9.02
N LEU A 82 0.45 10.55 -10.23
CA LEU A 82 1.19 11.03 -11.40
C LEU A 82 1.69 12.47 -11.22
N GLU A 83 0.90 13.35 -10.60
CA GLU A 83 1.30 14.71 -10.23
C GLU A 83 2.50 14.76 -9.27
N ARG A 84 2.69 13.72 -8.45
CA ARG A 84 3.77 13.61 -7.46
C ARG A 84 4.80 12.52 -7.83
N ARG A 85 4.86 12.12 -9.10
CA ARG A 85 5.71 11.01 -9.56
C ARG A 85 7.18 11.17 -9.17
N ALA A 86 7.77 12.33 -9.44
CA ALA A 86 9.17 12.60 -9.12
C ALA A 86 9.46 12.58 -7.60
N PRO A 87 8.68 13.26 -6.74
CA PRO A 87 8.79 13.10 -5.28
C PRO A 87 8.66 11.65 -4.79
N ILE A 88 7.74 10.86 -5.36
CA ILE A 88 7.56 9.45 -4.99
C ILE A 88 8.82 8.63 -5.34
N PHE A 89 9.39 8.81 -6.53
CA PHE A 89 10.63 8.14 -6.91
C PHE A 89 11.80 8.53 -6.00
N HIS A 90 11.92 9.82 -5.66
CA HIS A 90 12.94 10.28 -4.73
C HIS A 90 12.80 9.63 -3.36
N ALA A 91 11.58 9.56 -2.82
CA ALA A 91 11.31 8.89 -1.55
C ALA A 91 11.63 7.38 -1.59
N LEU A 92 11.27 6.70 -2.68
CA LEU A 92 11.56 5.29 -2.87
C LEU A 92 13.06 5.02 -2.95
N ALA A 93 13.82 5.84 -3.67
CA ALA A 93 15.26 5.72 -3.77
C ALA A 93 15.95 5.95 -2.42
N GLU A 94 15.51 6.98 -1.69
CA GLU A 94 16.07 7.30 -0.36
C GLU A 94 15.74 6.21 0.67
N TYR A 95 14.51 5.69 0.66
CA TYR A 95 14.12 4.57 1.51
C TYR A 95 15.03 3.36 1.29
N LYS A 96 15.22 2.94 0.03
CA LYS A 96 16.08 1.81 -0.32
C LYS A 96 17.53 2.03 0.10
N ARG A 97 18.07 3.23 -0.15
CA ARG A 97 19.43 3.61 0.25
C ARG A 97 19.61 3.50 1.76
N LEU A 98 18.65 3.99 2.54
CA LEU A 98 18.69 3.92 4.00
C LEU A 98 18.55 2.49 4.51
N CYS A 99 17.67 1.66 3.94
CA CYS A 99 17.58 0.25 4.29
C CYS A 99 18.94 -0.45 4.14
N ALA A 100 19.60 -0.28 2.99
CA ALA A 100 20.91 -0.88 2.73
C ALA A 100 21.98 -0.37 3.69
N THR A 101 22.06 0.96 3.88
CA THR A 101 23.07 1.58 4.75
C THR A 101 22.91 1.15 6.21
N LEU A 102 21.68 1.14 6.73
CA LEU A 102 21.42 0.81 8.13
C LEU A 102 21.60 -0.68 8.40
N ALA A 103 21.18 -1.56 7.47
CA ALA A 103 21.43 -3.00 7.57
C ALA A 103 22.94 -3.30 7.58
N GLU A 104 23.72 -2.71 6.67
CA GLU A 104 25.18 -2.88 6.63
C GLU A 104 25.85 -2.39 7.92
N GLN A 105 25.48 -1.20 8.39
CA GLN A 105 26.02 -0.65 9.64
C GLN A 105 25.68 -1.51 10.85
N TYR A 106 24.47 -2.07 10.88
CA TYR A 106 24.03 -2.96 11.93
C TYR A 106 24.83 -4.26 11.93
N THR A 107 24.95 -4.93 10.77
CA THR A 107 25.70 -6.19 10.64
C THR A 107 27.20 -6.01 10.89
N SER A 108 27.78 -4.87 10.50
CA SER A 108 29.20 -4.56 10.73
C SER A 108 29.51 -4.03 12.14
N GLY A 109 28.50 -3.80 12.98
CA GLY A 109 28.68 -3.23 14.32
C GLY A 109 29.09 -1.75 14.31
N THR A 110 28.85 -1.02 13.22
CA THR A 110 29.18 0.41 13.05
C THR A 110 27.97 1.33 13.17
N LEU A 111 26.80 0.79 13.47
CA LEU A 111 25.57 1.56 13.66
C LEU A 111 25.74 2.62 14.75
N SER A 112 25.48 3.88 14.40
CA SER A 112 25.54 5.00 15.33
C SER A 112 24.56 4.81 16.49
N GLY A 113 24.96 5.21 17.70
CA GLY A 113 24.11 5.17 18.90
C GLY A 113 22.85 6.05 18.84
N GLU A 114 22.70 6.89 17.81
CA GLU A 114 21.44 7.60 17.52
C GLU A 114 20.34 6.66 17.01
N TRP A 115 20.70 5.51 16.44
CA TRP A 115 19.77 4.53 15.90
C TRP A 115 19.52 3.41 16.89
N GLN A 116 18.25 3.12 17.14
CA GLN A 116 17.82 1.92 17.83
C GLN A 116 17.40 0.88 16.79
N ALA A 117 17.97 -0.33 16.92
CA ALA A 117 17.62 -1.49 16.11
C ALA A 117 16.67 -2.41 16.90
N SER A 118 15.68 -2.99 16.22
CA SER A 118 14.76 -3.99 16.76
C SER A 118 14.45 -5.05 15.71
N GLU A 119 15.12 -6.20 15.81
CA GLU A 119 14.91 -7.33 14.91
C GLU A 119 13.53 -7.98 15.11
N HIS A 120 12.91 -8.41 14.03
CA HIS A 120 11.72 -9.24 14.05
C HIS A 120 11.54 -9.97 12.72
N GLY A 121 11.44 -11.30 12.78
CA GLY A 121 11.46 -12.13 11.57
C GLY A 121 12.74 -11.88 10.78
N ASP A 122 12.59 -11.64 9.46
CA ASP A 122 13.71 -11.39 8.55
C ASP A 122 14.03 -9.88 8.39
N HIS A 123 13.47 -9.03 9.25
CA HIS A 123 13.58 -7.57 9.18
C HIS A 123 14.17 -6.97 10.47
N CYS A 124 14.65 -5.74 10.36
CA CYS A 124 15.02 -4.91 11.48
C CYS A 124 14.42 -3.50 11.34
N CYS A 125 13.71 -3.10 12.40
CA CYS A 125 13.22 -1.74 12.55
C CYS A 125 14.34 -0.86 13.09
N PHE A 126 14.74 0.14 12.32
CA PHE A 126 15.65 1.20 12.73
C PHE A 126 14.86 2.46 13.08
N LEU A 127 14.99 2.92 14.33
CA LEU A 127 14.40 4.16 14.82
C LEU A 127 15.50 5.16 15.17
N ASN A 128 15.56 6.29 14.47
CA ASN A 128 16.43 7.39 14.86
C ASN A 128 15.82 8.09 16.08
N ARG A 129 16.50 8.02 17.24
CA ARG A 129 16.00 8.57 18.51
C ARG A 129 15.93 10.09 18.53
N ARG A 130 16.67 10.76 17.65
CA ARG A 130 16.73 12.22 17.56
C ARG A 130 15.64 12.77 16.64
N THR A 131 15.39 12.13 15.50
CA THR A 131 14.42 12.64 14.50
C THR A 131 13.06 11.93 14.55
N GLY A 132 12.98 10.76 15.17
CA GLY A 132 11.80 9.90 15.11
C GLY A 132 11.65 9.13 13.79
N GLN A 133 12.61 9.27 12.86
CA GLN A 133 12.59 8.57 11.58
C GLN A 133 12.63 7.06 11.77
N ARG A 134 11.74 6.36 11.08
CA ARG A 134 11.63 4.90 11.08
C ARG A 134 11.97 4.34 9.70
N VAL A 135 12.84 3.33 9.67
CA VAL A 135 13.21 2.57 8.47
C VAL A 135 13.10 1.09 8.80
N GLU A 136 12.36 0.33 7.99
CA GLU A 136 12.26 -1.12 8.13
C GLU A 136 13.10 -1.79 7.04
N ALA A 137 14.23 -2.39 7.40
CA ALA A 137 15.13 -2.99 6.43
C ALA A 137 15.10 -4.53 6.53
N PRO A 138 15.17 -5.26 5.41
CA PRO A 138 15.46 -6.68 5.45
C PRO A 138 16.89 -6.90 5.99
N LEU A 139 17.05 -7.89 6.88
CA LEU A 139 18.35 -8.30 7.44
C LEU A 139 19.09 -9.30 6.56
N THR A 140 18.34 -10.07 5.77
CA THR A 140 18.90 -11.10 4.88
C THR A 140 18.48 -10.84 3.43
N GLY A 141 19.43 -11.05 2.51
CA GLY A 141 19.25 -10.82 1.08
C GLY A 141 19.60 -9.41 0.62
N GLU A 142 19.86 -9.26 -0.68
CA GLU A 142 19.83 -7.94 -1.31
C GLU A 142 18.41 -7.39 -1.15
N ALA A 143 18.28 -6.11 -0.78
CA ALA A 143 17.00 -5.42 -0.82
C ALA A 143 16.52 -5.41 -2.28
N ASP A 144 15.81 -6.45 -2.70
CA ASP A 144 15.26 -6.56 -4.04
C ASP A 144 14.48 -5.26 -4.32
N PRO A 145 14.94 -4.45 -5.29
CA PRO A 145 14.29 -3.19 -5.61
C PRO A 145 12.81 -3.35 -5.98
N GLY A 146 12.38 -4.56 -6.37
CA GLY A 146 11.01 -4.90 -6.71
C GLY A 146 10.11 -5.30 -5.54
N ARG A 147 10.62 -5.38 -4.30
CA ARG A 147 9.87 -5.91 -3.14
C ARG A 147 9.78 -4.95 -1.96
N VAL A 148 9.66 -3.65 -2.23
CA VAL A 148 9.36 -2.70 -1.15
C VAL A 148 7.97 -3.01 -0.59
N ASP A 149 7.93 -3.33 0.69
CA ASP A 149 6.67 -3.52 1.41
C ASP A 149 5.93 -2.16 1.52
N PRO A 150 4.66 -2.09 1.08
CA PRO A 150 3.89 -0.85 1.11
C PRO A 150 3.73 -0.24 2.50
N TYR A 151 3.49 -1.07 3.52
CA TYR A 151 3.27 -0.59 4.88
C TYR A 151 4.56 -0.01 5.46
N PHE A 152 5.70 -0.65 5.21
CA PHE A 152 6.99 -0.14 5.68
C PHE A 152 7.39 1.18 5.02
N LEU A 153 7.14 1.31 3.72
CA LEU A 153 7.35 2.59 3.03
C LEU A 153 6.39 3.68 3.55
N ALA A 154 5.14 3.35 3.89
CA ALA A 154 4.22 4.31 4.51
C ALA A 154 4.78 4.86 5.83
N LEU A 155 5.29 3.99 6.70
CA LEU A 155 5.89 4.39 7.98
C LEU A 155 7.11 5.30 7.76
N PHE A 156 7.94 5.00 6.77
CA PHE A 156 9.07 5.83 6.40
C PHE A 156 8.63 7.22 5.93
N LEU A 157 7.67 7.29 4.99
CA LEU A 157 7.14 8.54 4.45
C LEU A 157 6.59 9.45 5.54
N ARG A 158 5.87 8.88 6.53
CA ARG A 158 5.26 9.65 7.63
C ARG A 158 6.27 10.11 8.68
N SER A 159 7.37 9.38 8.86
CA SER A 159 8.36 9.65 9.91
C SER A 159 9.58 10.43 9.43
N THR A 160 9.70 10.69 8.13
CA THR A 160 10.85 11.34 7.52
C THR A 160 10.51 12.75 7.05
N ALA A 161 11.22 13.74 7.61
CA ALA A 161 11.09 15.13 7.19
C ALA A 161 11.48 15.31 5.71
N GLY A 162 10.71 16.12 4.98
CA GLY A 162 10.90 16.38 3.55
C GLY A 162 10.07 15.49 2.62
N PHE A 163 9.34 14.49 3.15
CA PHE A 163 8.42 13.65 2.38
C PHE A 163 6.94 13.90 2.67
N GLU A 164 6.62 15.03 3.31
CA GLU A 164 5.24 15.40 3.69
C GLU A 164 4.30 15.42 2.48
N SER A 165 4.76 15.98 1.35
CA SER A 165 3.96 16.05 0.12
C SER A 165 3.55 14.67 -0.44
N VAL A 166 4.35 13.64 -0.17
CA VAL A 166 4.06 12.24 -0.55
C VAL A 166 3.25 11.56 0.55
N ALA A 167 3.59 11.80 1.82
CA ALA A 167 2.86 11.26 2.96
C ALA A 167 1.37 11.71 2.99
N GLU A 168 1.07 12.91 2.48
CA GLU A 168 -0.30 13.42 2.29
C GLU A 168 -1.15 12.59 1.31
N LEU A 169 -0.53 11.77 0.45
CA LEU A 169 -1.26 10.83 -0.40
C LEU A 169 -1.73 9.60 0.36
N VAL A 170 -1.09 9.29 1.50
CA VAL A 170 -1.31 8.03 2.22
C VAL A 170 -2.38 8.24 3.29
N THR A 171 -3.56 7.69 3.03
CA THR A 171 -4.64 7.56 4.01
C THR A 171 -4.72 6.14 4.56
N ASN A 172 -4.51 5.15 3.70
CA ASN A 172 -4.36 3.73 4.02
C ASN A 172 -2.92 3.30 3.75
N ASP A 173 -2.18 3.00 4.82
CA ASP A 173 -0.74 2.74 4.76
C ASP A 173 -0.37 1.63 3.77
N PHE A 174 -1.16 0.56 3.69
CA PHE A 174 -0.87 -0.52 2.75
C PHE A 174 -1.42 -0.22 1.36
N HIS A 175 -2.73 -0.01 1.23
CA HIS A 175 -3.38 0.00 -0.08
C HIS A 175 -3.05 1.22 -0.94
N ASP A 176 -2.84 2.40 -0.32
CA ASP A 176 -2.43 3.59 -1.08
C ASP A 176 -0.99 3.44 -1.58
N VAL A 177 -0.10 2.93 -0.74
CA VAL A 177 1.31 2.75 -1.12
C VAL A 177 1.49 1.63 -2.13
N ASP A 178 0.77 0.50 -1.99
CA ASP A 178 0.75 -0.59 -2.96
C ASP A 178 0.31 -0.08 -4.34
N ARG A 179 -0.76 0.71 -4.38
CA ARG A 179 -1.22 1.36 -5.61
C ARG A 179 -0.21 2.35 -6.17
N MET A 180 0.43 3.17 -5.32
CA MET A 180 1.50 4.07 -5.75
C MET A 180 2.60 3.27 -6.43
N LEU A 181 3.17 2.27 -5.76
CA LEU A 181 4.27 1.44 -6.28
C LEU A 181 3.93 0.81 -7.63
N ARG A 182 2.73 0.24 -7.79
CA ARG A 182 2.28 -0.31 -9.09
C ARG A 182 2.24 0.76 -10.18
N ILE A 183 1.62 1.90 -9.92
CA ILE A 183 1.51 2.99 -10.92
C ILE A 183 2.88 3.54 -11.30
N VAL A 184 3.81 3.67 -10.35
CA VAL A 184 5.15 4.16 -10.69
C VAL A 184 5.96 3.12 -11.45
N ALA A 185 5.76 1.83 -11.16
CA ALA A 185 6.38 0.72 -11.90
C ALA A 185 5.84 0.59 -13.33
N ASP A 186 4.52 0.70 -13.54
CA ASP A 186 3.88 0.66 -14.86
C ASP A 186 4.31 1.85 -15.75
N GLY A 187 4.75 2.96 -15.15
CA GLY A 187 5.28 4.12 -15.87
C GLY A 187 6.73 3.97 -16.34
N LEU A 188 7.42 2.89 -15.98
CA LEU A 188 8.83 2.61 -16.32
C LEU A 188 8.99 1.79 -17.62
N GLU A 189 8.04 1.87 -18.56
CA GLU A 189 8.22 1.29 -19.90
C GLU A 189 9.59 1.71 -20.48
N PRO A 190 10.34 0.77 -21.11
CA PRO A 190 11.72 0.98 -21.51
C PRO A 190 11.80 1.97 -22.68
N GLY A 191 11.95 3.24 -22.37
CA GLY A 191 12.04 4.30 -23.39
C GLY A 191 12.32 5.72 -22.88
N ASP A 192 12.26 5.98 -21.58
CA ASP A 192 12.56 7.30 -20.99
C ASP A 192 14.06 7.47 -20.64
N ASP A 193 14.94 7.09 -21.56
CA ASP A 193 16.26 7.71 -21.72
C ASP A 193 16.16 8.71 -22.87
N ARG A 194 15.88 9.98 -22.54
CA ARG A 194 16.10 11.13 -23.43
C ARG A 194 16.72 12.28 -22.65
#